data_AF-B5JF25-F1
#
_entry.id   AF-B5JF25-F1
#
_cell.length_a   1.000
_cell.length_b   1.000
_cell.length_c   1.000
_cell.angle_alpha   90.00
_cell.angle_beta   90.00
_cell.angle_gamma   90.00
#
_symmetry.space_group_name_H-M   'P 1'
#
loop_
_entity.id
_entity.type
_entity.pdbx_description
1 polymer ?
#
loop_
_entity_poly.entity_id
_entity_poly.type
_entity_poly.pdbx_seq_one_letter_code
_entity_poly.pdbx_strand_id
1 'polypeptide(L)' 'MKLRPKTYVIAALITLIAIVILQNTESVDTRILFFTISMPRALLLFVAGLIGAFAGMSFAAFLRRDKDSDKI' A
#
# COMPACT_ATOMS: atom_id res chain seq x y z
N MET A 1 -34.26 -18.02 15.90
CA MET A 1 -34.17 -17.40 14.56
C MET A 1 -32.87 -17.86 13.90
N LYS A 2 -32.90 -18.86 13.00
CA LYS A 2 -31.70 -19.31 12.28
C LYS A 2 -31.44 -18.35 11.12
N LEU A 3 -30.34 -17.60 11.17
CA LEU A 3 -29.95 -16.70 10.09
C LEU A 3 -29.42 -17.52 8.90
N ARG A 4 -29.58 -16.99 7.69
CA ARG A 4 -29.08 -17.65 6.47
C ARG A 4 -27.53 -17.61 6.48
N PRO A 5 -26.83 -18.63 5.96
CA PRO A 5 -25.36 -18.67 5.94
C PRO A 5 -24.75 -17.43 5.29
N LYS A 6 -25.41 -16.89 4.25
CA LYS A 6 -25.03 -15.66 3.56
C LYS A 6 -24.97 -14.45 4.50
N THR A 7 -25.85 -14.37 5.50
CA THR A 7 -25.88 -13.28 6.49
C THR A 7 -24.64 -13.33 7.39
N TYR A 8 -24.18 -14.51 7.79
CA TYR A 8 -22.95 -14.66 8.57
C TYR A 8 -21.71 -14.27 7.76
N VAL A 9 -21.67 -14.63 6.48
CA VAL A 9 -20.57 -14.25 5.58
C VAL A 9 -20.52 -12.73 5.40
N ILE A 10 -21.66 -12.10 5.15
CA ILE A 10 -21.75 -10.64 4.99
C ILE A 10 -21.34 -9.93 6.30
N ALA A 11 -21.85 -10.39 7.44
CA ALA A 11 -21.47 -9.83 8.74
C ALA A 11 -19.96 -9.97 9.00
N ALA A 12 -19.39 -11.14 8.74
CA ALA A 12 -17.95 -11.38 8.89
C ALA A 12 -17.10 -10.47 7.99
N LEU A 13 -17.51 -10.28 6.73
CA LEU A 13 -16.83 -9.37 5.81
C LEU A 13 -16.88 -7.92 6.28
N ILE A 14 -18.05 -7.44 6.73
CA ILE A 14 -18.20 -6.09 7.27
C ILE A 14 -17.31 -5.90 8.50
N THR A 15 -17.31 -6.86 9.42
CA THR A 15 -16.43 -6.84 10.60
C THR A 15 -14.96 -6.81 10.21
N LEU A 16 -14.55 -7.63 9.24
CA LEU A 16 -13.17 -7.67 8.76
C LEU A 16 -12.75 -6.32 8.15
N ILE A 17 -13.59 -5.73 7.31
CA ILE A 17 -13.33 -4.42 6.70
C ILE A 17 -13.19 -3.35 7.78
N ALA A 18 -14.10 -3.32 8.76
CA ALA A 18 -14.03 -2.36 9.87
C ALA A 18 -12.72 -2.53 10.68
N ILE A 19 -12.32 -3.77 10.97
CA ILE A 19 -11.05 -4.07 11.64
C ILE A 19 -9.87 -3.57 10.81
N VAL A 20 -9.85 -3.83 9.50
CA VAL A 20 -8.78 -3.37 8.60
C VAL A 20 -8.68 -1.85 8.61
N ILE A 21 -9.81 -1.13 8.53
CA ILE A 21 -9.80 0.35 8.56
C ILE A 21 -9.28 0.86 9.91
N LEU A 22 -9.83 0.37 11.01
CA LEU A 22 -9.44 0.81 12.36
C LEU A 22 -7.98 0.49 12.66
N GLN A 23 -7.50 -0.69 12.29
CA GLN A 23 -6.09 -1.04 12.43
C GLN A 23 -5.20 -0.15 11.55
N ASN A 24 -5.58 0.11 10.30
CA ASN A 24 -4.76 0.97 9.43
C ASN A 24 -4.77 2.46 9.82
N THR A 25 -5.59 2.84 10.80
CA THR A 25 -5.59 4.17 11.42
C THR A 25 -4.56 4.27 12.55
N GLU A 26 -4.01 3.14 13.02
CA GLU A 26 -2.95 3.14 14.03
C GLU A 26 -1.70 3.82 13.47
N SER A 27 -1.16 4.77 14.24
CA SER A 27 0.08 5.45 13.93
C SER A 27 1.25 4.51 14.15
N VAL A 28 2.15 4.44 13.18
CA VAL A 28 3.41 3.70 13.27
C VAL A 28 4.57 4.66 13.26
N ASP A 29 5.45 4.50 14.22
CA ASP A 29 6.70 5.24 14.30
C ASP A 29 7.68 4.69 13.27
N THR A 30 8.00 5.53 12.30
CA THR A 30 8.81 5.15 11.15
C THR A 30 10.16 5.82 11.25
N ARG A 31 11.23 5.03 11.28
CA ARG A 31 12.60 5.53 11.34
C ARG A 31 13.16 5.68 9.92
N ILE A 32 13.28 6.91 9.46
CA ILE A 32 13.88 7.26 8.18
C ILE A 32 15.29 7.78 8.44
N LEU A 33 16.30 6.92 8.22
CA LEU A 33 17.75 7.17 8.39
C LEU A 33 18.14 7.68 9.80
N PHE A 34 17.83 8.93 10.13
CA PHE A 34 18.08 9.57 11.44
C PHE A 34 16.82 10.24 12.03
N PHE A 35 15.70 10.24 11.32
CA PHE A 35 14.44 10.86 11.74
C PHE A 35 13.43 9.80 12.15
N THR A 36 12.69 10.05 13.22
CA THR A 36 11.52 9.25 13.57
C THR A 36 10.28 10.09 13.30
N ILE A 37 9.41 9.60 12.44
CA ILE A 37 8.15 10.27 12.12
C ILE A 37 7.01 9.30 12.38
N SER A 38 6.05 9.73 13.19
CA SER A 38 4.83 8.98 13.45
C SER A 38 3.81 9.30 12.36
N MET A 39 3.38 8.27 11.63
CA MET A 39 2.40 8.42 10.55
C MET A 39 1.37 7.29 10.59
N PRO A 40 0.11 7.52 10.15
CA PRO A 40 -0.85 6.43 9.99
C PRO A 40 -0.33 5.36 9.02
N ARG A 41 -0.54 4.08 9.33
CA ARG A 41 -0.06 2.95 8.50
C ARG A 41 -0.47 3.05 7.04
N ALA A 42 -1.73 3.42 6.76
CA ALA A 42 -2.21 3.57 5.40
C ALA A 42 -1.42 4.64 4.62
N LEU A 43 -1.12 5.77 5.25
CA LEU A 43 -0.37 6.86 4.63
C LEU A 43 1.07 6.42 4.31
N LEU A 44 1.72 5.73 5.24
CA LEU A 44 3.06 5.18 5.04
C LEU A 44 3.11 4.23 3.83
N LEU A 45 2.17 3.28 3.75
CA LEU A 45 2.11 2.32 2.65
C LEU A 45 1.83 3.01 1.32
N PHE A 46 0.95 4.00 1.30
CA PHE A 46 0.64 4.77 0.11
C PHE A 46 1.85 5.55 -0.40
N VAL A 47 2.54 6.28 0.48
CA VAL A 47 3.74 7.06 0.13
C VAL A 47 4.87 6.13 -0.32
N ALA A 48 5.14 5.04 0.40
CA ALA A 48 6.15 4.06 0.02
C ALA A 48 5.86 3.44 -1.35
N GLY A 49 4.59 3.08 -1.60
CA GLY A 49 4.15 2.54 -2.88
C GLY A 49 4.32 3.52 -4.03
N LEU A 50 3.96 4.80 -3.83
CA LEU A 50 4.18 5.84 -4.82
C LEU A 50 5.66 6.03 -5.14
N ILE A 51 6.51 6.16 -4.12
CA ILE A 51 7.96 6.31 -4.31
C ILE A 51 8.52 5.13 -5.10
N GLY A 52 8.15 3.90 -4.73
CA GLY A 52 8.57 2.69 -5.43
C GLY A 52 8.09 2.63 -6.88
N ALA A 53 6.83 2.97 -7.14
CA ALA A 53 6.26 2.99 -8.49
C ALA A 53 6.94 4.04 -9.38
N PHE A 54 7.14 5.26 -8.88
CA PHE A 54 7.83 6.32 -9.61
C PHE A 54 9.30 5.97 -9.88
N ALA A 55 10.00 5.43 -8.88
CA ALA A 55 11.38 4.98 -9.03
C ALA A 55 11.48 3.85 -10.08
N GLY A 56 10.61 2.85 -9.99
CA GLY A 56 10.57 1.73 -10.94
C GLY A 56 10.23 2.18 -12.36
N MET A 57 9.26 3.09 -12.52
CA MET A 57 8.90 3.64 -13.83
C MET A 57 10.06 4.44 -14.45
N SER A 58 10.71 5.29 -13.64
CA SER A 58 11.88 6.07 -14.07
C SER A 58 13.05 5.17 -14.46
N PHE A 59 13.32 4.14 -13.65
CA PHE A 59 14.38 3.18 -13.91
C PHE A 59 14.11 2.37 -15.19
N ALA A 60 12.89 1.86 -15.36
CA ALA A 60 12.49 1.15 -16.57
C ALA A 60 12.58 2.03 -17.82
N ALA A 61 12.23 3.31 -17.70
CA ALA A 61 12.38 4.29 -18.79
C ALA A 61 13.87 4.51 -19.13
N PHE A 62 14.75 4.62 -18.13
CA PHE A 62 16.19 4.74 -18.34
C PHE A 62 16.76 3.51 -19.09
N LEU A 63 16.40 2.30 -18.66
CA LEU A 63 16.84 1.05 -19.31
C LEU A 63 16.32 0.90 -20.75
N ARG A 64 15.15 1.46 -21.06
CA ARG A 64 14.58 1.43 -22.43
C ARG A 64 15.30 2.37 -23.39
N ARG A 65 15.89 3.48 -22.89
CA ARG A 65 16.64 4.43 -23.74
C ARG A 65 17.92 3.83 -24.31
N ASP A 66 18.59 2.96 -23.56
CA ASP A 66 19.82 2.28 -24.03
C ASP A 66 19.56 1.34 -25.21
N LYS A 67 18.40 0.66 -25.22
CA LYS A 67 18.03 -0.31 -26.26
C LYS A 67 17.59 0.32 -27.59
N ASP A 68 17.20 1.59 -27.58
CA ASP A 68 16.79 2.32 -28.78
C ASP A 68 18.00 2.96 -29.48
N SER A 69 19.06 3.27 -28.72
CA SER A 69 20.30 3.85 -29.25
C SER A 69 21.23 2.83 -29.94
N ASP A 70 21.05 1.54 -29.68
CA ASP A 70 21.82 0.43 -30.29
C ASP A 70 21.18 -0.09 -31.60
N LYS A 71 20.00 0.44 -31.96
CA LYS A 71 19.22 0.06 -33.16
C LYS A 71 19.30 1.05 -34.33
N ILE A 72 20.08 2.14 -34.19
CA ILE A 72 20.32 3.16 -35.23
C ILE A 72 21.73 3.00 -35.79
#